data_AF-A0A3D2CDW7-F1
#
_entry.id   AF-A0A3D2CDW7-F1
#
_cell.length_a   1.000
_cell.length_b   1.000
_cell.length_c   1.000
_cell.angle_alpha   90.00
_cell.angle_beta   90.00
_cell.angle_gamma   90.00
#
_symmetry.space_group_name_H-M   'P 1'
#
loop_
_entity.id
_entity.type
_entity.pdbx_description
1 polymer ?
#
loop_
_entity_poly.entity_id
_entity_poly.type
_entity_poly.pdbx_seq_one_letter_code
_entity_poly.pdbx_strand_id
1 'polypeptide(L)'
;GRPTQAILLFPVLFIRHMIRVGERRSWTDPIIAGLSLAISGYQYWYYALFGGLTCLAWGIGVALRPRAGSGGSVRVLFRYAMVALVALVTVSPVAVPLITSAASGETPGLLDTDLWGFWSSPPVTEEGMTIGLFLWQPLRRLAGFYVLDPTGLERFLSQNVLVPAIALVALLLAMRDRDGLPRMALCCAMVMLVLLGAGPMVIVGDMIIPNLPYIAMVDLVDVMRRLWWPARASAFVVILAAVAVARLVLRAGRVHPLLAPVAALVVAVPWFADLAASRTYPMRTWSAEVPAGYRCLAHGPEGAIIELPYNWNQLHLYYQTAHQRPLLGGMLEDNLVFTPAELQELLDGNRYVSSLFEMAKLDPAELEEHREDLEALQDLGYRYVVLQRDAFVPTEHERDPSLGPRDMHEGLRDNAKRSRHRRSLRALTQLLGQPVYSDARINIYAPFGDPSPCADVEIAPNRVAVGTQEDIEVDVVASLKGPGNVLRRLWIGPVNEWGKRWEDLPAAEEPPAKEPPAKAPPEAP
;
A
#
# COMPACT_ATOMS: atom_id res chain seq x y z
N GLY A 1 -1.86 11.29 -0.65
CA GLY A 1 -1.08 10.14 -1.11
C GLY A 1 -1.64 8.85 -0.56
N ARG A 2 -0.81 7.83 -0.39
CA ARG A 2 -1.08 6.70 0.54
C ARG A 2 -0.48 7.03 1.92
N PRO A 3 -0.93 6.43 3.03
CA PRO A 3 -0.27 6.58 4.34
C PRO A 3 1.24 6.28 4.26
N THR A 4 1.60 5.27 3.49
CA THR A 4 2.98 4.86 3.22
C THR A 4 3.84 5.92 2.50
N GLN A 5 3.25 6.98 1.93
CA GLN A 5 4.02 8.08 1.35
C GLN A 5 4.56 9.07 2.39
N ALA A 6 3.96 9.15 3.59
CA ALA A 6 4.49 9.95 4.70
C ALA A 6 5.90 9.48 5.13
N ILE A 7 6.26 8.25 4.78
CA ILE A 7 7.54 7.61 5.03
C ILE A 7 8.69 8.28 4.23
N LEU A 8 8.39 9.00 3.14
CA LEU A 8 9.43 9.58 2.26
C LEU A 8 10.13 10.82 2.81
N LEU A 9 9.65 11.42 3.91
CA LEU A 9 10.29 12.57 4.53
C LEU A 9 11.73 12.26 4.97
N PHE A 10 11.93 11.13 5.65
CA PHE A 10 13.23 10.77 6.21
C PHE A 10 14.26 10.33 5.15
N PRO A 11 13.89 9.61 4.07
CA PRO A 11 14.77 9.42 2.92
C PRO A 11 15.29 10.74 2.30
N VAL A 12 14.44 11.76 2.19
CA VAL A 12 14.85 13.08 1.67
C VAL A 12 15.81 13.78 2.63
N LEU A 13 15.50 13.77 3.94
CA LEU A 13 16.40 14.32 4.97
C LEU A 13 17.75 13.58 5.00
N PHE A 14 17.72 12.26 4.90
CA PHE A 14 18.90 11.42 4.79
C PHE A 14 19.77 11.82 3.61
N ILE A 15 19.22 11.90 2.38
CA ILE A 15 19.99 12.28 1.18
C ILE A 15 20.59 13.68 1.32
N ARG A 16 19.84 14.64 1.85
CA ARG A 16 20.33 16.01 2.10
C ARG A 16 21.58 16.00 2.99
N HIS A 17 21.53 15.28 4.11
CA HIS A 17 22.64 15.25 5.06
C HIS A 17 23.79 14.36 4.57
N MET A 18 23.50 13.23 3.92
CA MET A 18 24.49 12.38 3.25
C MET A 18 25.36 13.18 2.27
N ILE A 19 24.76 14.00 1.42
CA ILE A 19 25.53 14.85 0.49
C ILE A 19 26.46 15.81 1.26
N ARG A 20 25.97 16.41 2.37
CA ARG A 20 26.74 17.34 3.20
C ARG A 20 27.88 16.69 3.97
N VAL A 21 27.77 15.40 4.33
CA VAL A 21 28.84 14.63 4.99
C VAL A 21 30.14 14.69 4.18
N GLY A 22 30.04 14.58 2.86
CA GLY A 22 31.19 14.69 1.96
C GLY A 22 31.74 16.11 1.77
N GLU A 23 30.91 17.13 2.02
CA GLU A 23 31.21 18.54 1.72
C GLU A 23 31.73 19.31 2.95
N ARG A 24 31.20 19.05 4.14
CA ARG A 24 31.37 19.89 5.34
C ARG A 24 32.13 19.18 6.45
N ARG A 25 33.08 19.85 7.09
CA ARG A 25 33.79 19.36 8.30
C ARG A 25 32.89 19.42 9.55
N SER A 26 31.73 18.76 9.51
CA SER A 26 30.77 18.72 10.61
C SER A 26 30.51 17.28 11.02
N TRP A 27 30.31 17.08 12.33
CA TRP A 27 29.83 15.82 12.91
C TRP A 27 28.30 15.78 13.00
N THR A 28 27.62 16.92 12.88
CA THR A 28 26.17 17.00 12.92
C THR A 28 25.54 16.32 11.71
N ASP A 29 26.09 16.55 10.50
CA ASP A 29 25.57 15.95 9.27
C ASP A 29 25.60 14.41 9.29
N PRO A 30 26.69 13.72 9.69
CA PRO A 30 26.68 12.26 9.74
C PRO A 30 25.74 11.69 10.82
N ILE A 31 25.59 12.38 11.96
CA ILE A 31 24.63 11.97 13.00
C ILE A 31 23.20 12.07 12.48
N ILE A 32 22.81 13.21 11.90
CA ILE A 32 21.45 13.39 11.37
C ILE A 32 21.19 12.43 10.22
N ALA A 33 22.16 12.19 9.34
CA ALA A 33 22.03 11.20 8.27
C ALA A 33 21.80 9.79 8.85
N GLY A 34 22.58 9.38 9.84
CA GLY A 34 22.43 8.06 10.47
C GLY A 34 21.07 7.88 11.16
N LEU A 35 20.62 8.90 11.91
CA LEU A 35 19.31 8.89 12.56
C LEU A 35 18.17 8.88 11.52
N SER A 36 18.27 9.70 10.47
CA SER A 36 17.26 9.73 9.40
C SER A 36 17.18 8.40 8.66
N LEU A 37 18.32 7.73 8.46
CA LEU A 37 18.37 6.40 7.86
C LEU A 37 17.73 5.34 8.77
N ALA A 38 18.02 5.38 10.08
CA ALA A 38 17.41 4.47 11.04
C ALA A 38 15.89 4.66 11.13
N ILE A 39 15.41 5.90 11.23
CA ILE A 39 13.97 6.22 11.25
C ILE A 39 13.31 5.77 9.95
N SER A 40 13.97 5.98 8.81
CA SER A 40 13.49 5.43 7.53
C SER A 40 13.33 3.91 7.60
N GLY A 41 14.23 3.21 8.31
CA GLY A 41 14.17 1.77 8.53
C GLY A 41 13.00 1.33 9.43
N TYR A 42 12.75 2.05 10.52
CA TYR A 42 11.59 1.80 11.38
C TYR A 42 10.26 2.01 10.65
N GLN A 43 10.20 3.00 9.77
CA GLN A 43 9.02 3.23 8.95
C GLN A 43 8.88 2.19 7.84
N TYR A 44 9.99 1.90 7.14
CA TYR A 44 10.02 0.93 6.05
C TYR A 44 11.45 0.46 5.76
N TRP A 45 11.79 -0.74 6.22
CA TRP A 45 13.16 -1.25 6.24
C TRP A 45 13.86 -1.27 4.86
N TYR A 46 13.12 -1.46 3.76
CA TYR A 46 13.65 -1.34 2.40
C TYR A 46 14.33 0.00 2.14
N TYR A 47 13.80 1.09 2.68
CA TYR A 47 14.41 2.41 2.47
C TYR A 47 15.71 2.59 3.26
N ALA A 48 15.84 1.99 4.44
CA ALA A 48 17.12 1.95 5.13
C ALA A 48 18.17 1.14 4.36
N LEU A 49 17.77 0.01 3.77
CA LEU A 49 18.65 -0.79 2.91
C LEU A 49 19.14 0.03 1.70
N PHE A 50 18.22 0.52 0.87
CA PHE A 50 18.59 1.29 -0.33
C PHE A 50 19.31 2.60 -0.01
N GLY A 51 18.91 3.28 1.07
CA GLY A 51 19.59 4.46 1.57
C GLY A 51 21.01 4.15 2.05
N GLY A 52 21.21 3.05 2.79
CA GLY A 52 22.52 2.60 3.26
C GLY A 52 23.46 2.25 2.11
N LEU A 53 22.96 1.54 1.10
CA LEU A 53 23.73 1.20 -0.11
C LEU A 53 24.05 2.44 -0.96
N THR A 54 23.11 3.37 -1.06
CA THR A 54 23.35 4.70 -1.64
C THR A 54 24.45 5.43 -0.87
N CYS A 55 24.41 5.39 0.47
CA CYS A 55 25.42 5.99 1.35
C CYS A 55 26.80 5.41 1.10
N LEU A 56 26.90 4.09 1.00
CA LEU A 56 28.14 3.37 0.76
C LEU A 56 28.76 3.76 -0.58
N ALA A 57 27.99 3.63 -1.66
CA ALA A 57 28.43 3.97 -3.01
C ALA A 57 28.82 5.45 -3.13
N TRP A 58 28.01 6.33 -2.52
CA TRP A 58 28.26 7.75 -2.52
C TRP A 58 29.52 8.11 -1.70
N GLY A 59 29.65 7.54 -0.51
CA GLY A 59 30.79 7.75 0.41
C GLY A 59 32.11 7.32 -0.20
N ILE A 60 32.17 6.15 -0.84
CA ILE A 60 33.33 5.68 -1.61
C ILE A 60 33.65 6.67 -2.74
N GLY A 61 32.65 7.04 -3.53
CA GLY A 61 32.84 7.95 -4.66
C GLY A 61 33.37 9.33 -4.26
N VAL A 62 32.96 9.87 -3.10
CA VAL A 62 33.50 11.12 -2.56
C VAL A 62 34.89 10.92 -1.94
N ALA A 63 35.13 9.82 -1.23
CA ALA A 63 36.42 9.54 -0.60
C ALA A 63 37.55 9.34 -1.63
N LEU A 64 37.25 8.78 -2.80
CA LEU A 64 38.21 8.64 -3.90
C LEU A 64 38.62 9.99 -4.51
N ARG A 65 37.75 11.01 -4.45
CA ARG A 65 37.99 12.36 -4.99
C ARG A 65 37.49 13.41 -4.00
N PRO A 66 38.15 13.57 -2.84
CA PRO A 66 37.70 14.46 -1.80
C PRO A 66 37.80 15.91 -2.28
N ARG A 67 36.74 16.71 -2.06
CA ARG A 67 36.78 18.14 -2.40
C ARG A 67 37.80 18.88 -1.53
N ALA A 68 38.36 19.95 -2.07
CA ALA A 68 39.18 20.88 -1.29
C ALA A 68 38.41 21.33 -0.03
N GLY A 69 39.08 21.34 1.12
CA GLY A 69 38.45 21.67 2.40
C GLY A 69 37.71 20.52 3.09
N SER A 70 37.47 19.37 2.45
CA SER A 70 36.78 18.23 3.10
C SER A 70 37.61 17.54 4.21
N GLY A 71 38.93 17.77 4.25
CA GLY A 71 39.83 17.14 5.22
C GLY A 71 40.49 15.84 4.76
N GLY A 72 40.37 15.48 3.48
CA GLY A 72 41.02 14.31 2.87
C GLY A 72 40.13 13.06 2.86
N SER A 73 40.55 12.06 2.10
CA SER A 73 39.80 10.81 1.83
C SER A 73 39.46 10.05 3.12
N VAL A 74 40.43 9.88 4.01
CA VAL A 74 40.27 9.15 5.28
C VAL A 74 39.21 9.80 6.18
N ARG A 75 39.23 11.13 6.33
CA ARG A 75 38.23 11.84 7.15
C ARG A 75 36.85 11.84 6.52
N VAL A 76 36.75 11.85 5.18
CA VAL A 76 35.48 11.63 4.48
C VAL A 76 34.95 10.24 4.82
N LEU A 77 35.76 9.20 4.63
CA LEU A 77 35.37 7.82 4.90
C LEU A 77 34.93 7.62 6.36
N PHE A 78 35.68 8.18 7.32
CA PHE A 78 35.32 8.11 8.73
C PHE A 78 33.96 8.74 9.04
N ARG A 79 33.61 9.87 8.40
CA ARG A 79 32.29 10.46 8.61
C ARG A 79 31.16 9.62 8.00
N TYR A 80 31.38 8.96 6.86
CA TYR A 80 30.39 8.00 6.34
C TYR A 80 30.30 6.74 7.19
N ALA A 81 31.42 6.25 7.75
CA ALA A 81 31.40 5.18 8.75
C ALA A 81 30.60 5.60 10.00
N MET A 82 30.67 6.87 10.41
CA MET A 82 29.85 7.40 11.48
C MET A 82 28.34 7.39 11.14
N VAL A 83 27.95 7.66 9.89
CA VAL A 83 26.54 7.51 9.44
C VAL A 83 26.08 6.06 9.68
N ALA A 84 26.87 5.10 9.23
CA ALA A 84 26.58 3.68 9.38
C ALA A 84 26.53 3.27 10.85
N LEU A 85 27.47 3.72 11.68
CA LEU A 85 27.51 3.43 13.11
C LEU A 85 26.26 3.95 13.83
N VAL A 86 25.88 5.22 13.58
CA VAL A 86 24.68 5.81 14.18
C VAL A 86 23.43 5.06 13.75
N ALA A 87 23.31 4.74 12.46
CA ALA A 87 22.18 3.96 11.95
C ALA A 87 22.11 2.57 12.58
N LEU A 88 23.24 1.85 12.62
CA LEU A 88 23.37 0.50 13.17
C LEU A 88 22.97 0.47 14.65
N VAL A 89 23.55 1.35 15.47
CA VAL A 89 23.21 1.42 16.90
C VAL A 89 21.73 1.69 17.10
N THR A 90 21.15 2.62 16.34
CA THR A 90 19.75 3.04 16.49
C THR A 90 18.76 1.95 16.02
N VAL A 91 19.09 1.19 14.97
CA VAL A 91 18.18 0.16 14.41
C VAL A 91 18.42 -1.24 14.98
N SER A 92 19.59 -1.48 15.60
CA SER A 92 19.98 -2.80 16.13
C SER A 92 18.95 -3.48 17.03
N PRO A 93 18.19 -2.79 17.91
CA PRO A 93 17.21 -3.45 18.78
C PRO A 93 16.11 -4.20 18.02
N VAL A 94 15.82 -3.79 16.78
CA VAL A 94 14.81 -4.43 15.93
C VAL A 94 15.45 -5.25 14.81
N ALA A 95 16.54 -4.75 14.22
CA ALA A 95 17.21 -5.45 13.12
C ALA A 95 17.85 -6.78 13.55
N VAL A 96 18.43 -6.86 14.76
CA VAL A 96 19.05 -8.10 15.23
C VAL A 96 18.03 -9.23 15.39
N PRO A 97 16.90 -9.05 16.11
CA PRO A 97 15.85 -10.06 16.18
C PRO A 97 15.34 -10.51 14.80
N LEU A 98 15.13 -9.57 13.87
CA LEU A 98 14.68 -9.90 12.51
C LEU A 98 15.70 -10.74 11.75
N ILE A 99 16.99 -10.41 11.83
CA ILE A 99 18.06 -11.18 11.18
C ILE A 99 18.16 -12.57 11.80
N THR A 100 18.06 -12.68 13.13
CA THR A 100 18.12 -13.99 13.81
C THR A 100 16.92 -14.87 13.48
N SER A 101 15.71 -14.32 13.44
CA SER A 101 14.51 -15.06 13.05
C SER A 101 14.48 -15.40 11.57
N ALA A 102 15.12 -14.59 10.70
CA ALA A 102 15.27 -14.95 9.29
C ALA A 102 16.25 -16.12 9.12
N ALA A 103 17.37 -16.09 9.83
CA ALA A 103 18.37 -17.15 9.78
C ALA A 103 17.88 -18.49 10.39
N SER A 104 16.89 -18.46 11.28
CA SER A 104 16.26 -19.67 11.82
C SER A 104 15.07 -20.19 10.99
N GLY A 105 14.69 -19.50 9.90
CA GLY A 105 13.51 -19.85 9.10
C GLY A 105 12.17 -19.51 9.77
N GLU A 106 12.18 -18.76 10.88
CA GLU A 106 10.95 -18.31 11.56
C GLU A 106 10.29 -17.12 10.86
N THR A 107 11.02 -16.43 9.98
CA THR A 107 10.46 -15.31 9.21
C THR A 107 9.66 -15.84 8.04
N PRO A 108 8.34 -15.62 7.97
CA PRO A 108 7.55 -16.14 6.86
C PRO A 108 7.92 -15.45 5.55
N GLY A 109 7.71 -16.18 4.45
CA GLY A 109 7.89 -15.79 3.06
C GLY A 109 9.30 -15.31 2.73
N LEU A 110 10.31 -16.05 3.16
CA LEU A 110 11.64 -15.94 2.58
C LEU A 110 11.61 -16.59 1.20
N LEU A 111 12.21 -15.94 0.20
CA LEU A 111 12.38 -16.50 -1.14
C LEU A 111 13.18 -17.79 -1.09
N ASP A 112 12.66 -18.88 -1.68
CA ASP A 112 13.46 -20.08 -1.93
C ASP A 112 14.38 -19.82 -3.13
N THR A 113 15.64 -19.50 -2.83
CA THR A 113 16.66 -19.23 -3.85
C THR A 113 17.38 -20.48 -4.33
N ASP A 114 17.23 -21.62 -3.65
CA ASP A 114 17.81 -22.90 -4.10
C ASP A 114 17.15 -23.38 -5.39
N LEU A 115 15.91 -22.97 -5.62
CA LEU A 115 15.17 -23.24 -6.85
C LEU A 115 15.54 -22.29 -8.00
N TRP A 116 16.35 -21.26 -7.79
CA TRP A 116 16.64 -20.27 -8.84
C TRP A 116 17.63 -20.82 -9.88
N GLY A 117 17.10 -21.11 -11.07
CA GLY A 117 17.88 -21.51 -12.24
C GLY A 117 18.13 -20.37 -13.23
N PHE A 118 18.98 -20.63 -14.22
CA PHE A 118 19.16 -19.75 -15.39
C PHE A 118 17.92 -19.68 -16.30
N TRP A 119 17.01 -20.64 -16.14
CA TRP A 119 15.78 -20.78 -16.93
C TRP A 119 14.62 -20.63 -15.96
N SER A 120 13.65 -19.77 -16.31
CA SER A 120 12.64 -19.20 -15.41
C SER A 120 12.18 -20.14 -14.28
N SER A 121 12.66 -19.85 -13.07
CA SER A 121 12.09 -20.47 -11.89
C SER A 121 10.93 -19.62 -11.39
N PRO A 122 9.77 -20.22 -11.08
CA PRO A 122 8.72 -19.50 -10.40
C PRO A 122 9.30 -18.98 -9.08
N PRO A 123 9.18 -17.67 -8.79
CA PRO A 123 9.59 -17.17 -7.50
C PRO A 123 8.65 -17.67 -6.43
N VAL A 124 9.10 -18.71 -5.73
CA VAL A 124 8.39 -19.29 -4.61
C VAL A 124 9.09 -18.93 -3.31
N THR A 125 8.32 -18.88 -2.23
CA THR A 125 8.88 -18.80 -0.88
C THR A 125 9.26 -20.19 -0.36
N GLU A 126 9.96 -20.27 0.77
CA GLU A 126 10.28 -21.54 1.45
C GLU A 126 9.03 -22.35 1.81
N GLU A 127 7.89 -21.67 2.00
CA GLU A 127 6.58 -22.29 2.22
C GLU A 127 5.92 -22.79 0.91
N GLY A 128 6.61 -22.68 -0.23
CA GLY A 128 6.12 -23.10 -1.54
C GLY A 128 5.13 -22.12 -2.19
N MET A 129 5.02 -20.89 -1.67
CA MET A 129 4.03 -19.93 -2.15
C MET A 129 4.58 -19.06 -3.28
N THR A 130 3.86 -18.99 -4.38
CA THR A 130 4.23 -18.15 -5.54
C THR A 130 4.06 -16.67 -5.22
N ILE A 131 5.11 -15.87 -5.43
CA ILE A 131 5.07 -14.43 -5.22
C ILE A 131 5.24 -13.63 -6.50
N GLY A 132 4.65 -12.43 -6.54
CA GLY A 132 4.96 -11.47 -7.59
C GLY A 132 6.37 -10.91 -7.41
N LEU A 133 7.25 -11.15 -8.39
CA LEU A 133 8.52 -10.45 -8.44
C LEU A 133 8.43 -9.23 -9.34
N PHE A 134 9.03 -8.14 -8.87
CA PHE A 134 9.24 -7.00 -9.72
C PHE A 134 10.29 -7.30 -10.79
N LEU A 135 9.92 -7.12 -12.05
CA LEU A 135 10.83 -7.28 -13.19
C LEU A 135 10.94 -5.97 -13.97
N TRP A 136 12.16 -5.67 -14.38
CA TRP A 136 12.45 -4.49 -15.18
C TRP A 136 12.68 -4.83 -16.66
N GLN A 137 11.99 -4.10 -17.55
CA GLN A 137 12.14 -4.16 -19.00
C GLN A 137 12.74 -2.85 -19.53
N PRO A 138 14.08 -2.68 -19.44
CA PRO A 138 14.73 -1.40 -19.71
C PRO A 138 14.47 -0.87 -21.13
N LEU A 139 14.35 -1.76 -22.13
CA LEU A 139 14.11 -1.37 -23.54
C LEU A 139 12.69 -0.86 -23.80
N ARG A 140 11.70 -1.29 -23.00
CA ARG A 140 10.32 -0.83 -23.13
C ARG A 140 10.03 0.41 -22.28
N ARG A 141 11.00 0.85 -21.45
CA ARG A 141 10.80 1.84 -20.37
C ARG A 141 9.73 1.41 -19.35
N LEU A 142 9.36 0.14 -19.38
CA LEU A 142 8.33 -0.45 -18.55
C LEU A 142 9.00 -1.19 -17.40
N ALA A 143 8.44 -1.03 -16.22
CA ALA A 143 8.71 -1.89 -15.11
C ALA A 143 7.37 -2.29 -14.50
N GLY A 144 7.29 -3.52 -14.01
CA GLY A 144 6.01 -4.07 -13.59
C GLY A 144 6.16 -5.33 -12.79
N PHE A 145 5.01 -5.82 -12.35
CA PHE A 145 4.95 -7.05 -11.60
C PHE A 145 4.82 -8.18 -12.57
N TYR A 146 5.74 -9.11 -12.45
CA TYR A 146 5.57 -10.40 -13.06
C TYR A 146 5.01 -11.32 -11.97
N VAL A 147 3.80 -11.79 -12.19
CA VAL A 147 3.17 -12.81 -11.36
C VAL A 147 2.94 -14.03 -12.21
N LEU A 148 3.05 -15.20 -11.60
CA LEU A 148 2.41 -16.38 -12.14
C LEU A 148 1.00 -16.39 -11.56
N ASP A 149 0.00 -16.46 -12.44
CA ASP A 149 -1.36 -16.67 -11.99
C ASP A 149 -1.54 -18.11 -11.46
N PRO A 150 -2.68 -18.44 -10.83
CA PRO A 150 -2.93 -19.79 -10.32
C PRO A 150 -2.89 -20.90 -11.38
N THR A 151 -2.96 -20.56 -12.67
CA THR A 151 -2.83 -21.52 -13.77
C THR A 151 -1.38 -21.73 -14.23
N GLY A 152 -0.44 -21.05 -13.57
CA GLY A 152 0.98 -21.04 -13.94
C GLY A 152 1.29 -20.13 -15.13
N LEU A 153 0.34 -19.30 -15.59
CA LEU A 153 0.56 -18.38 -16.68
C LEU A 153 1.20 -17.08 -16.18
N GLU A 154 2.21 -16.65 -16.91
CA GLU A 154 2.96 -15.43 -16.66
C GLU A 154 2.11 -14.20 -17.01
N ARG A 155 1.92 -13.30 -16.03
CA ARG A 155 1.20 -12.03 -16.22
C ARG A 155 2.04 -10.86 -15.79
N PHE A 156 2.06 -9.83 -16.65
CA PHE A 156 2.67 -8.54 -16.33
C PHE A 156 1.58 -7.57 -15.86
N LEU A 157 1.45 -7.36 -14.55
CA LEU A 157 0.27 -6.68 -13.97
C LEU A 157 0.27 -5.15 -14.10
N SER A 158 1.42 -4.49 -14.19
CA SER A 158 1.42 -3.01 -14.14
C SER A 158 2.55 -2.38 -14.93
N GLN A 159 2.23 -1.29 -15.63
CA GLN A 159 3.20 -0.44 -16.30
C GLN A 159 3.54 0.76 -15.41
N ASN A 160 4.71 0.74 -14.77
CA ASN A 160 5.23 1.88 -14.02
C ASN A 160 6.39 2.53 -14.78
N VAL A 161 6.26 3.83 -15.04
CA VAL A 161 7.39 4.66 -15.52
C VAL A 161 8.21 5.05 -14.30
N LEU A 162 9.40 4.44 -14.14
CA LEU A 162 10.22 4.64 -12.95
C LEU A 162 10.88 6.03 -12.88
N VAL A 163 11.28 6.58 -14.04
CA VAL A 163 11.95 7.89 -14.15
C VAL A 163 11.58 8.55 -15.47
N PRO A 164 11.08 9.81 -15.47
CA PRO A 164 10.85 10.55 -16.70
C PRO A 164 12.14 10.68 -17.52
N ALA A 165 12.07 10.50 -18.84
CA ALA A 165 13.26 10.55 -19.72
C ALA A 165 14.07 11.85 -19.56
N ILE A 166 13.39 12.96 -19.27
CA ILE A 166 14.05 14.26 -19.05
C ILE A 166 14.87 14.30 -17.74
N ALA A 167 14.44 13.60 -16.69
CA ALA A 167 15.18 13.49 -15.45
C ALA A 167 16.46 12.65 -15.67
N LEU A 168 16.41 11.62 -16.53
CA LEU A 168 17.59 10.87 -16.95
C LEU A 168 18.56 11.74 -17.75
N VAL A 169 18.09 12.54 -18.71
CA VAL A 169 18.94 13.48 -19.45
C VAL A 169 19.60 14.49 -18.50
N ALA A 170 18.82 15.08 -17.59
CA ALA A 170 19.33 16.00 -16.58
C ALA A 170 20.38 15.32 -15.68
N LEU A 171 20.16 14.07 -15.29
CA LEU A 171 21.15 13.30 -14.53
C LEU A 171 22.47 13.14 -15.32
N LEU A 172 22.39 12.76 -16.60
CA LEU A 172 23.57 12.63 -17.46
C LEU A 172 24.31 13.96 -17.66
N LEU A 173 23.57 15.07 -17.78
CA LEU A 173 24.15 16.42 -17.85
C LEU A 173 24.79 16.82 -16.52
N ALA A 174 24.19 16.50 -15.38
CA ALA A 174 24.77 16.73 -14.06
C ALA A 174 26.06 15.91 -13.85
N MET A 175 26.11 14.68 -14.38
CA MET A 175 27.33 13.87 -14.41
C MET A 175 28.43 14.47 -15.31
N ARG A 176 28.08 15.40 -16.21
CA ARG A 176 29.03 16.18 -17.01
C ARG A 176 29.44 17.51 -16.38
N ASP A 177 28.94 17.86 -15.19
CA ASP A 177 29.34 19.07 -14.46
C ASP A 177 30.57 18.81 -13.56
N ARG A 178 31.70 19.51 -13.79
CA ARG A 178 32.96 19.27 -13.04
C ARG A 178 32.90 19.88 -11.64
N ASP A 179 32.14 20.96 -11.50
CA ASP A 179 32.07 21.78 -10.29
C ASP A 179 30.81 21.46 -9.46
N GLY A 180 29.92 20.64 -10.02
CA GLY A 180 28.66 20.20 -9.45
C GLY A 180 28.80 19.03 -8.49
N LEU A 181 27.81 18.12 -8.52
CA LEU A 181 27.79 16.93 -7.66
C LEU A 181 29.01 16.03 -7.90
N PRO A 182 29.48 15.28 -6.90
CA PRO A 182 30.58 14.33 -7.09
C PRO A 182 30.13 13.26 -8.09
N ARG A 183 30.53 13.41 -9.36
CA ARG A 183 30.03 12.60 -10.48
C ARG A 183 30.19 11.10 -10.25
N MET A 184 31.34 10.71 -9.69
CA MET A 184 31.62 9.32 -9.38
C MET A 184 30.66 8.80 -8.32
N ALA A 185 30.43 9.57 -7.25
CA ALA A 185 29.48 9.21 -6.19
C ALA A 185 28.05 9.07 -6.73
N LEU A 186 27.60 10.01 -7.57
CA LEU A 186 26.28 9.96 -8.20
C LEU A 186 26.17 8.74 -9.14
N CYS A 187 27.18 8.49 -9.99
CA CYS A 187 27.22 7.34 -10.88
C CYS A 187 27.14 6.02 -10.09
N CYS A 188 28.02 5.84 -9.11
CA CYS A 188 28.08 4.63 -8.29
C CYS A 188 26.77 4.40 -7.55
N ALA A 189 26.18 5.44 -6.94
CA ALA A 189 24.90 5.33 -6.26
C ALA A 189 23.78 4.91 -7.21
N MET A 190 23.69 5.55 -8.39
CA MET A 190 22.68 5.24 -9.39
C MET A 190 22.83 3.83 -9.95
N VAL A 191 24.05 3.42 -10.31
CA VAL A 191 24.34 2.07 -10.78
C VAL A 191 23.96 1.05 -9.71
N MET A 192 24.32 1.28 -8.44
CA MET A 192 23.97 0.37 -7.34
C MET A 192 22.45 0.24 -7.15
N LEU A 193 21.73 1.36 -7.14
CA LEU A 193 20.28 1.38 -6.99
C LEU A 193 19.56 0.73 -8.18
N VAL A 194 20.08 0.93 -9.39
CA VAL A 194 19.52 0.35 -10.61
C VAL A 194 19.79 -1.16 -10.67
N LEU A 195 21.02 -1.58 -10.35
CA LEU A 195 21.38 -2.98 -10.28
C LEU A 195 20.47 -3.71 -9.30
N LEU A 196 20.29 -3.22 -8.07
CA LEU A 196 19.41 -3.91 -7.13
C LEU A 196 17.92 -3.71 -7.44
N GLY A 197 17.54 -2.50 -7.86
CA GLY A 197 16.16 -2.14 -8.17
C GLY A 197 15.56 -2.90 -9.33
N ALA A 198 16.39 -3.45 -10.21
CA ALA A 198 15.98 -4.34 -11.29
C ALA A 198 15.36 -5.65 -10.81
N GLY A 199 15.65 -6.07 -9.57
CA GLY A 199 15.25 -7.35 -9.02
C GLY A 199 16.09 -8.52 -9.53
N PRO A 200 15.69 -9.77 -9.29
CA PRO A 200 16.53 -10.94 -9.57
C PRO A 200 16.74 -11.23 -11.05
N MET A 201 15.93 -10.65 -11.94
CA MET A 201 16.01 -10.88 -13.38
C MET A 201 15.77 -9.57 -14.16
N VAL A 202 16.44 -9.45 -15.31
CA VAL A 202 16.25 -8.37 -16.29
C VAL A 202 15.73 -8.98 -17.58
N ILE A 203 14.64 -8.42 -18.11
CA ILE A 203 14.04 -8.90 -19.37
C ILE A 203 14.45 -7.98 -20.53
N VAL A 204 15.08 -8.55 -21.55
CA VAL A 204 15.54 -7.84 -22.75
C VAL A 204 14.98 -8.53 -24.01
N GLY A 205 13.85 -8.04 -24.50
CA GLY A 205 13.11 -8.75 -25.56
C GLY A 205 12.54 -10.05 -24.99
N ASP A 206 12.90 -11.18 -25.59
CA ASP A 206 12.53 -12.53 -25.12
C ASP A 206 13.61 -13.16 -24.24
N MET A 207 14.73 -12.45 -23.99
CA MET A 207 15.83 -12.92 -23.16
C MET A 207 15.59 -12.56 -21.69
N ILE A 208 15.69 -13.56 -20.82
CA ILE A 208 15.71 -13.39 -19.35
C ILE A 208 17.16 -13.49 -18.89
N ILE A 209 17.67 -12.43 -18.26
CA ILE A 209 19.06 -12.36 -17.78
C ILE A 209 19.04 -12.36 -16.25
N PRO A 210 19.70 -13.30 -15.58
CA PRO A 210 19.79 -13.30 -14.12
C PRO A 210 20.64 -12.12 -13.62
N ASN A 211 20.17 -11.46 -12.57
CA ASN A 211 20.87 -10.35 -11.94
C ASN A 211 21.74 -10.86 -10.79
N LEU A 212 22.93 -11.36 -11.12
CA LEU A 212 23.85 -11.98 -10.15
C LEU A 212 24.14 -11.10 -8.91
N PRO A 213 24.33 -9.77 -9.00
CA PRO A 213 24.46 -8.92 -7.81
C PRO A 213 23.29 -9.00 -6.83
N TYR A 214 22.06 -9.05 -7.36
CA TYR A 214 20.86 -9.18 -6.53
C TYR A 214 20.78 -10.58 -5.91
N ILE A 215 20.98 -11.62 -6.72
CA ILE A 215 20.95 -13.03 -6.28
C ILE A 215 21.98 -13.24 -5.17
N ALA A 216 23.24 -12.85 -5.39
CA ALA A 216 24.29 -12.96 -4.40
C ALA A 216 23.97 -12.20 -3.10
N MET A 217 23.34 -11.02 -3.18
CA MET A 217 22.93 -10.28 -1.98
C MET A 217 21.86 -11.02 -1.19
N VAL A 218 20.92 -11.66 -1.88
CA VAL A 218 19.84 -12.45 -1.28
C VAL A 218 20.39 -13.73 -0.64
N ASP A 219 21.33 -14.41 -1.29
CA ASP A 219 21.95 -15.64 -0.77
C ASP A 219 22.92 -15.38 0.39
N LEU A 220 23.59 -14.23 0.41
CA LEU A 220 24.59 -13.91 1.46
C LEU A 220 23.96 -13.41 2.77
N VAL A 221 22.70 -12.97 2.74
CA VAL A 221 22.03 -12.35 3.88
C VAL A 221 20.57 -12.81 3.90
N ASP A 222 20.22 -13.78 4.75
CA ASP A 222 18.90 -14.44 4.74
C ASP A 222 17.72 -13.47 4.77
N VAL A 223 17.80 -12.40 5.57
CA VAL A 223 16.73 -11.39 5.63
C VAL A 223 16.50 -10.67 4.28
N MET A 224 17.49 -10.66 3.38
CA MET A 224 17.33 -10.13 2.01
C MET A 224 16.47 -11.04 1.13
N ARG A 225 16.24 -12.31 1.50
CA ARG A 225 15.26 -13.20 0.84
C ARG A 225 13.83 -12.68 1.00
N ARG A 226 13.60 -11.73 1.91
CA ARG A 226 12.33 -10.99 2.04
C ARG A 226 12.21 -9.81 1.06
N LEU A 227 13.24 -9.47 0.27
CA LEU A 227 13.28 -8.29 -0.62
C LEU A 227 12.44 -8.43 -1.90
N TRP A 228 11.17 -8.76 -1.82
CA TRP A 228 10.39 -9.02 -3.04
C TRP A 228 10.09 -7.78 -3.89
N TRP A 229 10.27 -6.59 -3.32
CA TRP A 229 9.93 -5.30 -3.93
C TRP A 229 11.15 -4.39 -4.15
N PRO A 230 12.15 -4.85 -4.93
CA PRO A 230 13.36 -4.06 -5.18
C PRO A 230 13.09 -2.74 -5.89
N ALA A 231 11.98 -2.64 -6.62
CA ALA A 231 11.48 -1.42 -7.27
C ALA A 231 11.47 -0.20 -6.34
N ARG A 232 11.36 -0.40 -5.03
CA ARG A 232 11.42 0.68 -4.03
C ARG A 232 12.73 1.48 -4.08
N ALA A 233 13.81 0.90 -4.62
CA ALA A 233 15.05 1.60 -4.94
C ALA A 233 14.83 2.80 -5.88
N SER A 234 13.79 2.76 -6.73
CA SER A 234 13.42 3.88 -7.62
C SER A 234 13.11 5.17 -6.86
N ALA A 235 12.65 5.10 -5.60
CA ALA A 235 12.45 6.30 -4.79
C ALA A 235 13.77 7.07 -4.61
N PHE A 236 14.87 6.37 -4.34
CA PHE A 236 16.19 6.98 -4.22
C PHE A 236 16.74 7.46 -5.55
N VAL A 237 16.50 6.72 -6.64
CA VAL A 237 16.83 7.14 -8.01
C VAL A 237 16.15 8.47 -8.34
N VAL A 238 14.85 8.60 -8.05
CA VAL A 238 14.07 9.81 -8.28
C VAL A 238 14.54 10.97 -7.40
N ILE A 239 14.82 10.73 -6.11
CA ILE A 239 15.37 11.76 -5.21
C ILE A 239 16.72 12.28 -5.72
N LEU A 240 17.63 11.39 -6.11
CA LEU A 240 18.94 11.77 -6.66
C LEU A 240 18.81 12.52 -7.99
N ALA A 241 17.91 12.08 -8.87
CA ALA A 241 17.60 12.77 -10.12
C ALA A 241 17.04 14.18 -9.86
N ALA A 242 16.14 14.33 -8.89
CA ALA A 242 15.61 15.63 -8.48
C ALA A 242 16.71 16.57 -7.95
N VAL A 243 17.65 16.05 -7.16
CA VAL A 243 18.82 16.83 -6.69
C VAL A 243 19.69 17.26 -7.87
N ALA A 244 19.93 16.37 -8.84
CA ALA A 244 20.70 16.68 -10.05
C ALA A 244 20.01 17.76 -10.91
N VAL A 245 18.70 17.62 -11.14
CA VAL A 245 17.86 18.62 -11.82
C VAL A 245 17.94 19.97 -11.13
N ALA A 246 17.71 20.02 -9.82
CA ALA A 246 17.73 21.26 -9.05
C ALA A 246 19.08 21.98 -9.17
N ARG A 247 20.19 21.23 -9.17
CA ARG A 247 21.52 21.79 -9.38
C ARG A 247 21.71 22.39 -10.78
N LEU A 248 21.24 21.71 -11.82
CA LEU A 248 21.30 22.23 -13.19
C LEU A 248 20.47 23.49 -13.37
N VAL A 249 19.26 23.52 -12.81
CA VAL A 249 18.38 24.70 -12.80
C VAL A 249 19.08 25.90 -12.12
N LEU A 250 19.67 25.68 -10.93
CA LEU A 250 20.41 26.72 -10.23
C LEU A 250 21.65 27.20 -11.01
N ARG A 251 22.34 26.28 -11.71
CA ARG A 251 23.48 26.64 -12.55
C ARG A 251 23.05 27.48 -13.75
N ALA A 252 21.96 27.12 -14.41
CA ALA A 252 21.40 27.91 -15.51
C ALA A 252 21.11 29.35 -15.06
N GLY A 253 20.56 29.52 -13.85
CA GLY A 253 20.35 30.83 -13.22
C GLY A 253 21.61 31.66 -13.00
N ARG A 254 22.77 31.02 -12.75
CA ARG A 254 24.06 31.71 -12.64
C ARG A 254 24.59 32.20 -13.98
N VAL A 255 24.25 31.52 -15.07
CA VAL A 255 24.58 31.97 -16.43
C VAL A 255 23.69 33.14 -16.80
N HIS A 256 22.39 33.01 -16.56
CA HIS A 256 21.42 34.08 -16.78
C HIS A 256 20.17 33.85 -15.90
N PRO A 257 19.66 34.87 -15.19
CA PRO A 257 18.58 34.71 -14.21
C PRO A 257 17.29 34.15 -14.83
N LEU A 258 16.98 34.46 -16.09
CA LEU A 258 15.82 33.92 -16.80
C LEU A 258 15.96 32.44 -17.20
N LEU A 259 17.17 31.88 -17.25
CA LEU A 259 17.35 30.48 -17.64
C LEU A 259 16.96 29.51 -16.53
N ALA A 260 17.01 29.91 -15.25
CA ALA A 260 16.54 29.07 -14.15
C ALA A 260 15.03 28.77 -14.24
N PRO A 261 14.11 29.75 -14.33
CA PRO A 261 12.68 29.45 -14.46
C PRO A 261 12.36 28.71 -15.76
N VAL A 262 13.05 29.01 -16.87
CA VAL A 262 12.87 28.27 -18.13
C VAL A 262 13.31 26.81 -17.97
N ALA A 263 14.49 26.55 -17.41
CA ALA A 263 14.97 25.19 -17.16
C ALA A 263 14.06 24.44 -16.19
N ALA A 264 13.57 25.11 -15.14
CA ALA A 264 12.60 24.55 -14.20
C ALA A 264 11.31 24.15 -14.92
N LEU A 265 10.77 25.01 -15.79
CA LEU A 265 9.57 24.73 -16.58
C LEU A 265 9.79 23.56 -17.54
N VAL A 266 10.92 23.56 -18.26
CA VAL A 266 11.29 22.51 -19.23
C VAL A 266 11.36 21.14 -18.56
N VAL A 267 11.82 21.05 -17.30
CA VAL A 267 11.86 19.78 -16.56
C VAL A 267 10.52 19.47 -15.89
N ALA A 268 9.86 20.46 -15.30
CA ALA A 268 8.62 20.26 -14.57
C ALA A 268 7.46 19.84 -15.49
N VAL A 269 7.27 20.50 -16.65
CA VAL A 269 6.12 20.25 -17.52
C VAL A 269 6.06 18.79 -18.00
N PRO A 270 7.12 18.18 -18.56
CA PRO A 270 7.07 16.78 -18.95
C PRO A 270 6.92 15.83 -17.76
N TRP A 271 7.47 16.17 -16.60
CA TRP A 271 7.31 15.38 -15.38
C TRP A 271 5.84 15.39 -14.92
N PHE A 272 5.22 16.56 -14.81
CA PHE A 272 3.80 16.67 -14.46
C PHE A 272 2.89 16.06 -15.53
N ALA A 273 3.23 16.18 -16.82
CA ALA A 273 2.50 15.51 -17.90
C ALA A 273 2.56 13.98 -17.77
N ASP A 274 3.71 13.42 -17.42
CA ASP A 274 3.89 11.97 -17.19
C ASP A 274 3.14 11.51 -15.92
N LEU A 275 3.20 12.29 -14.83
CA LEU A 275 2.42 12.02 -13.63
C LEU A 275 0.91 12.11 -13.88
N ALA A 276 0.46 13.04 -14.72
CA ALA A 276 -0.95 13.16 -15.11
C ALA A 276 -1.37 12.00 -16.02
N ALA A 277 -0.54 11.64 -17.01
CA ALA A 277 -0.79 10.51 -17.91
C ALA A 277 -0.88 9.17 -17.15
N SER A 278 -0.05 9.01 -16.10
CA SER A 278 -0.09 7.86 -15.18
C SER A 278 -1.15 7.97 -14.08
N ARG A 279 -2.03 8.99 -14.11
CA ARG A 279 -3.09 9.23 -13.11
C ARG A 279 -2.56 9.31 -11.67
N THR A 280 -1.32 9.76 -11.52
CA THR A 280 -0.63 10.00 -10.23
C THR A 280 -0.73 11.46 -9.81
N TYR A 281 -0.98 12.38 -10.76
CA TYR A 281 -1.24 13.79 -10.52
C TYR A 281 -2.67 14.19 -10.93
N PRO A 282 -3.42 14.97 -10.11
CA PRO A 282 -3.04 15.42 -8.76
C PRO A 282 -2.85 14.23 -7.82
N MET A 283 -1.92 14.37 -6.86
CA MET A 283 -1.70 13.30 -5.87
C MET A 283 -3.00 13.10 -5.10
N ARG A 284 -3.61 11.90 -5.24
CA ARG A 284 -4.84 11.56 -4.52
C ARG A 284 -4.63 11.81 -3.03
N THR A 285 -5.54 12.52 -2.37
CA THR A 285 -5.50 12.75 -0.92
C THR A 285 -6.30 11.67 -0.20
N TRP A 286 -5.99 11.45 1.08
CA TRP A 286 -6.74 10.55 1.95
C TRP A 286 -6.94 11.24 3.30
N SER A 287 -8.04 10.93 3.98
CA SER A 287 -8.27 11.42 5.33
C SER A 287 -7.62 10.47 6.33
N ALA A 288 -6.73 11.00 7.18
CA ALA A 288 -6.21 10.29 8.34
C ALA A 288 -7.22 10.23 9.50
N GLU A 289 -8.44 10.72 9.30
CA GLU A 289 -9.48 10.58 10.32
C GLU A 289 -9.92 9.11 10.44
N VAL A 290 -9.69 8.55 11.62
CA VAL A 290 -10.21 7.23 12.03
C VAL A 290 -11.73 7.28 12.05
N PRO A 291 -12.47 6.43 11.30
CA PRO A 291 -13.93 6.43 11.29
C PRO A 291 -14.55 6.26 12.69
N ALA A 292 -15.71 6.86 12.89
CA ALA A 292 -16.37 6.96 14.19
C ALA A 292 -16.63 5.60 14.84
N GLY A 293 -17.10 4.61 14.09
CA GLY A 293 -17.29 3.28 14.68
C GLY A 293 -15.99 2.54 15.01
N TYR A 294 -14.84 2.81 14.38
CA TYR A 294 -13.55 2.29 14.91
C TYR A 294 -13.18 2.95 16.23
N ARG A 295 -13.47 4.25 16.38
CA ARG A 295 -13.32 4.92 17.67
C ARG A 295 -14.26 4.31 18.71
N CYS A 296 -15.48 3.91 18.32
CA CYS A 296 -16.37 3.18 19.23
C CYS A 296 -15.83 1.80 19.60
N LEU A 297 -15.21 1.07 18.68
CA LEU A 297 -14.61 -0.23 19.00
C LEU A 297 -13.57 -0.13 20.13
N ALA A 298 -12.93 1.03 20.34
CA ALA A 298 -12.05 1.22 21.50
C ALA A 298 -12.77 1.17 22.87
N HIS A 299 -14.09 1.34 22.89
CA HIS A 299 -14.91 1.44 24.10
C HIS A 299 -15.84 0.24 24.34
N GLY A 300 -16.11 -0.58 23.32
CA GLY A 300 -16.95 -1.77 23.45
C GLY A 300 -16.29 -2.93 24.22
N PRO A 301 -17.04 -4.01 24.51
CA PRO A 301 -16.53 -5.27 25.06
C PRO A 301 -15.26 -5.77 24.36
N GLU A 302 -14.25 -6.25 25.09
CA GLU A 302 -13.00 -6.77 24.50
C GLU A 302 -13.23 -7.96 23.56
N GLY A 303 -12.39 -8.07 22.53
CA GLY A 303 -12.39 -9.18 21.58
C GLY A 303 -11.94 -8.78 20.17
N ALA A 304 -11.67 -9.81 19.37
CA ALA A 304 -11.21 -9.69 17.99
C ALA A 304 -12.33 -9.24 17.04
N ILE A 305 -11.95 -8.65 15.91
CA ILE A 305 -12.88 -8.23 14.86
C ILE A 305 -12.57 -8.92 13.53
N ILE A 306 -13.60 -9.20 12.73
CA ILE A 306 -13.46 -9.62 11.33
C ILE A 306 -13.76 -8.42 10.45
N GLU A 307 -12.85 -8.11 9.54
CA GLU A 307 -12.87 -6.92 8.70
C GLU A 307 -13.31 -7.27 7.27
N LEU A 308 -14.25 -6.51 6.71
CA LEU A 308 -14.76 -6.68 5.35
C LEU A 308 -14.76 -5.35 4.57
N PRO A 309 -14.49 -5.37 3.24
CA PRO A 309 -14.05 -6.52 2.48
C PRO A 309 -12.65 -7.00 2.91
N TYR A 310 -12.42 -8.31 2.80
CA TYR A 310 -11.12 -8.92 3.03
C TYR A 310 -10.29 -8.74 1.75
N ASN A 311 -9.62 -7.60 1.65
CA ASN A 311 -8.98 -7.12 0.43
C ASN A 311 -7.77 -6.23 0.73
N TRP A 312 -7.07 -5.79 -0.32
CA TRP A 312 -5.85 -5.00 -0.22
C TRP A 312 -6.06 -3.57 0.31
N ASN A 313 -6.18 -3.38 1.63
CA ASN A 313 -6.38 -2.06 2.22
C ASN A 313 -5.41 -1.68 3.35
N GLN A 314 -4.57 -0.68 3.09
CA GLN A 314 -3.57 -0.19 4.06
C GLN A 314 -4.17 0.56 5.26
N LEU A 315 -5.42 1.03 5.17
CA LEU A 315 -6.02 1.90 6.19
C LEU A 315 -6.37 1.16 7.48
N HIS A 316 -6.68 -0.14 7.40
CA HIS A 316 -7.03 -0.95 8.57
C HIS A 316 -5.88 -1.05 9.57
N LEU A 317 -4.65 -1.23 9.08
CA LEU A 317 -3.45 -1.24 9.91
C LEU A 317 -3.28 0.07 10.69
N TYR A 318 -3.67 1.19 10.09
CA TYR A 318 -3.69 2.48 10.78
C TYR A 318 -4.84 2.57 11.79
N TYR A 319 -6.06 2.14 11.43
CA TYR A 319 -7.22 2.17 12.32
C TYR A 319 -7.07 1.23 13.53
N GLN A 320 -6.32 0.14 13.39
CA GLN A 320 -5.99 -0.77 14.50
C GLN A 320 -5.29 -0.05 15.66
N THR A 321 -4.51 1.00 15.38
CA THR A 321 -3.87 1.80 16.43
C THR A 321 -4.87 2.55 17.30
N ALA A 322 -6.09 2.80 16.80
CA ALA A 322 -7.14 3.50 17.53
C ALA A 322 -8.00 2.58 18.39
N HIS A 323 -8.35 1.38 17.90
CA HIS A 323 -9.18 0.44 18.66
C HIS A 323 -8.39 -0.65 19.40
N GLN A 324 -7.12 -0.86 19.05
CA GLN A 324 -6.18 -1.79 19.71
C GLN A 324 -6.68 -3.24 19.83
N ARG A 325 -7.56 -3.68 18.93
CA ARG A 325 -8.10 -5.05 18.92
C ARG A 325 -7.31 -5.94 17.97
N PRO A 326 -7.20 -7.24 18.28
CA PRO A 326 -6.86 -8.23 17.26
C PRO A 326 -7.86 -8.12 16.10
N LEU A 327 -7.37 -8.24 14.88
CA LEU A 327 -8.20 -8.15 13.70
C LEU A 327 -7.87 -9.29 12.74
N LEU A 328 -8.91 -9.82 12.12
CA LEU A 328 -8.82 -10.67 10.95
C LEU A 328 -9.13 -9.81 9.72
N GLY A 329 -8.06 -9.35 9.06
CA GLY A 329 -8.01 -8.32 8.01
C GLY A 329 -6.59 -7.73 7.93
N GLY A 330 -6.35 -6.70 7.11
CA GLY A 330 -5.00 -6.15 6.90
C GLY A 330 -4.67 -5.67 5.48
N MET A 331 -3.47 -5.98 5.01
CA MET A 331 -2.98 -5.61 3.68
C MET A 331 -2.47 -6.86 2.93
N LEU A 332 -3.09 -7.18 1.79
CA LEU A 332 -2.79 -8.33 0.92
C LEU A 332 -3.27 -9.68 1.50
N GLU A 333 -4.39 -9.68 2.19
CA GLU A 333 -4.88 -10.85 2.91
C GLU A 333 -5.59 -11.85 2.01
N ASP A 334 -6.05 -11.41 0.83
CA ASP A 334 -6.50 -12.28 -0.25
C ASP A 334 -5.34 -13.00 -0.97
N ASN A 335 -4.10 -12.67 -0.62
CA ASN A 335 -2.92 -13.35 -1.11
C ASN A 335 -2.45 -14.40 -0.10
N LEU A 336 -2.55 -15.66 -0.51
CA LEU A 336 -2.19 -16.84 0.28
C LEU A 336 -0.76 -16.75 0.85
N VAL A 337 0.15 -16.02 0.20
CA VAL A 337 1.53 -15.79 0.66
C VAL A 337 1.59 -15.16 2.07
N PHE A 338 0.62 -14.32 2.40
CA PHE A 338 0.55 -13.63 3.69
C PHE A 338 -0.46 -14.27 4.64
N THR A 339 -1.12 -15.34 4.19
CA THR A 339 -2.11 -16.06 4.97
C THR A 339 -1.37 -17.12 5.78
N PRO A 340 -1.28 -16.97 7.12
CA PRO A 340 -0.65 -17.98 7.95
C PRO A 340 -1.44 -19.29 7.87
N ALA A 341 -0.77 -20.43 8.10
CA ALA A 341 -1.40 -21.76 7.97
C ALA A 341 -2.65 -21.89 8.84
N GLU A 342 -2.61 -21.32 10.05
CA GLU A 342 -3.71 -21.29 10.99
C GLU A 342 -4.94 -20.54 10.45
N LEU A 343 -4.71 -19.50 9.63
CA LEU A 343 -5.81 -18.81 8.96
C LEU A 343 -6.35 -19.62 7.79
N GLN A 344 -5.49 -20.32 7.04
CA GLN A 344 -5.96 -21.23 6.00
C GLN A 344 -6.79 -22.36 6.60
N GLU A 345 -6.34 -22.96 7.71
CA GLU A 345 -7.10 -23.96 8.46
C GLU A 345 -8.43 -23.41 8.97
N LEU A 346 -8.45 -22.16 9.46
CA LEU A 346 -9.68 -21.50 9.85
C LEU A 346 -10.63 -21.33 8.65
N LEU A 347 -10.13 -20.93 7.48
CA LEU A 347 -10.96 -20.76 6.28
C LEU A 347 -11.51 -22.10 5.77
N ASP A 348 -10.67 -23.14 5.76
CA ASP A 348 -11.07 -24.47 5.30
C ASP A 348 -12.00 -25.18 6.29
N GLY A 349 -11.80 -24.94 7.59
CA GLY A 349 -12.54 -25.57 8.69
C GLY A 349 -13.78 -24.81 9.16
N ASN A 350 -13.90 -23.51 8.86
CA ASN A 350 -15.00 -22.66 9.31
C ASN A 350 -15.73 -22.05 8.10
N ARG A 351 -16.86 -22.66 7.73
CA ARG A 351 -17.66 -22.25 6.57
C ARG A 351 -18.25 -20.86 6.76
N TYR A 352 -18.52 -20.46 8.00
CA TYR A 352 -19.02 -19.12 8.29
C TYR A 352 -18.01 -18.02 7.90
N VAL A 353 -16.72 -18.14 8.26
CA VAL A 353 -15.69 -17.17 7.83
C VAL A 353 -15.54 -17.17 6.31
N SER A 354 -15.47 -18.36 5.71
CA SER A 354 -15.37 -18.49 4.25
C SER A 354 -16.56 -17.83 3.55
N SER A 355 -17.78 -18.05 4.01
CA SER A 355 -18.98 -17.39 3.46
C SER A 355 -18.95 -15.87 3.64
N LEU A 356 -18.47 -15.34 4.78
CA LEU A 356 -18.28 -13.89 4.97
C LEU A 356 -17.34 -13.29 3.90
N PHE A 357 -16.24 -13.98 3.61
CA PHE A 357 -15.25 -13.53 2.64
C PHE A 357 -15.77 -13.64 1.21
N GLU A 358 -16.48 -14.72 0.86
CA GLU A 358 -17.09 -14.88 -0.46
C GLU A 358 -18.22 -13.84 -0.70
N MET A 359 -19.01 -13.52 0.32
CA MET A 359 -20.01 -12.44 0.25
C MET A 359 -19.37 -11.06 0.06
N ALA A 360 -18.18 -10.84 0.63
CA ALA A 360 -17.39 -9.66 0.35
C ALA A 360 -16.85 -9.65 -1.09
N LYS A 361 -16.52 -10.83 -1.66
CA LYS A 361 -16.01 -11.00 -3.04
C LYS A 361 -17.06 -10.91 -4.15
N LEU A 362 -18.36 -10.99 -3.84
CA LEU A 362 -19.54 -10.94 -4.75
C LEU A 362 -20.09 -12.26 -5.26
N ASP A 363 -19.56 -13.40 -4.83
CA ASP A 363 -20.15 -14.66 -5.23
C ASP A 363 -21.41 -14.95 -4.39
N PRO A 364 -22.53 -15.37 -5.02
CA PRO A 364 -23.73 -15.75 -4.30
C PRO A 364 -23.44 -17.07 -3.56
N ALA A 365 -22.87 -16.97 -2.37
CA ALA A 365 -22.76 -18.09 -1.46
C ALA A 365 -24.15 -18.44 -0.91
N GLU A 366 -24.48 -19.72 -0.87
CA GLU A 366 -25.64 -20.19 -0.13
C GLU A 366 -25.42 -19.91 1.35
N LEU A 367 -26.40 -19.25 1.96
CA LEU A 367 -26.38 -18.85 3.37
C LEU A 367 -26.86 -20.03 4.20
N GLU A 368 -25.96 -20.98 4.50
CA GLU A 368 -26.23 -21.96 5.53
C GLU A 368 -25.79 -21.41 6.89
N GLU A 369 -26.71 -21.43 7.86
CA GLU A 369 -26.46 -21.01 9.22
C GLU A 369 -25.64 -22.09 9.94
N HIS A 370 -24.33 -21.91 9.99
CA HIS A 370 -23.42 -22.81 10.69
C HIS A 370 -23.22 -22.36 12.12
N ARG A 371 -24.15 -22.76 13.00
CA ARG A 371 -24.09 -22.40 14.44
C ARG A 371 -22.81 -22.88 15.12
N GLU A 372 -22.33 -24.07 14.78
CA GLU A 372 -21.07 -24.62 15.32
C GLU A 372 -19.86 -23.74 14.93
N ASP A 373 -19.81 -23.27 13.69
CA ASP A 373 -18.75 -22.37 13.21
C ASP A 373 -18.79 -21.00 13.88
N LEU A 374 -19.99 -20.49 14.16
CA LEU A 374 -20.20 -19.27 14.93
C LEU A 374 -19.69 -19.43 16.37
N GLU A 375 -20.09 -20.50 17.05
CA GLU A 375 -19.64 -20.80 18.41
C GLU A 375 -18.10 -20.94 18.46
N ALA A 376 -17.50 -21.60 17.47
CA ALA A 376 -16.04 -21.70 17.36
C ALA A 376 -15.34 -20.33 17.20
N LEU A 377 -15.91 -19.39 16.44
CA LEU A 377 -15.37 -18.03 16.34
C LEU A 377 -15.51 -17.24 17.63
N GLN A 378 -16.63 -17.42 18.33
CA GLN A 378 -16.84 -16.81 19.64
C GLN A 378 -15.81 -17.34 20.65
N ASP A 379 -15.53 -18.63 20.63
CA ASP A 379 -14.51 -19.28 21.46
C ASP A 379 -13.09 -18.80 21.14
N LEU A 380 -12.80 -18.48 19.87
CA LEU A 380 -11.57 -17.81 19.44
C LEU A 380 -11.50 -16.33 19.87
N GLY A 381 -12.59 -15.78 20.45
CA GLY A 381 -12.65 -14.42 20.97
C GLY A 381 -13.09 -13.37 19.96
N TYR A 382 -13.61 -13.75 18.80
CA TYR A 382 -14.23 -12.81 17.88
C TYR A 382 -15.55 -12.27 18.45
N ARG A 383 -15.80 -10.98 18.24
CA ARG A 383 -16.99 -10.27 18.76
C ARG A 383 -17.78 -9.57 17.66
N TYR A 384 -17.07 -8.92 16.74
CA TYR A 384 -17.68 -8.04 15.75
C TYR A 384 -17.24 -8.36 14.34
N VAL A 385 -18.14 -8.16 13.39
CA VAL A 385 -17.85 -8.09 11.95
C VAL A 385 -17.99 -6.64 11.51
N VAL A 386 -16.95 -6.07 10.90
CA VAL A 386 -16.88 -4.67 10.49
C VAL A 386 -16.90 -4.60 8.96
N LEU A 387 -17.92 -3.95 8.39
CA LEU A 387 -18.00 -3.67 6.97
C LEU A 387 -17.57 -2.23 6.70
N GLN A 388 -16.46 -2.05 5.99
CA GLN A 388 -16.05 -0.74 5.46
C GLN A 388 -16.87 -0.35 4.24
N ARG A 389 -17.80 0.57 4.43
CA ARG A 389 -18.62 1.14 3.35
C ARG A 389 -17.77 1.96 2.38
N ASP A 390 -16.71 2.59 2.87
CA ASP A 390 -15.78 3.36 2.04
C ASP A 390 -15.21 2.52 0.88
N ALA A 391 -15.00 1.20 1.04
CA ALA A 391 -14.49 0.32 -0.01
C ALA A 391 -15.42 0.19 -1.23
N PHE A 392 -16.68 0.58 -1.08
CA PHE A 392 -17.67 0.53 -2.16
C PHE A 392 -18.07 1.90 -2.69
N VAL A 393 -17.43 2.96 -2.22
CA VAL A 393 -17.69 4.33 -2.64
C VAL A 393 -16.60 4.76 -3.63
N PRO A 394 -16.97 5.27 -4.83
CA PRO A 394 -15.98 5.82 -5.73
C PRO A 394 -15.21 6.95 -5.07
N THR A 395 -13.90 6.99 -5.30
CA THR A 395 -13.06 8.09 -4.80
C THR A 395 -13.49 9.42 -5.43
N GLU A 396 -13.23 10.56 -4.77
CA GLU A 396 -13.55 11.89 -5.34
C GLU A 396 -12.95 12.10 -6.73
N HIS A 397 -11.80 11.48 -7.01
CA HIS A 397 -11.16 11.54 -8.31
C HIS A 397 -11.96 10.83 -9.41
N GLU A 398 -12.62 9.70 -9.09
CA GLU A 398 -13.53 9.00 -10.01
C GLU A 398 -14.84 9.80 -10.25
N ARG A 399 -15.07 10.87 -9.49
CA ARG A 399 -16.24 11.74 -9.62
C ARG A 399 -15.93 13.09 -10.24
N ASP A 400 -14.67 13.38 -10.58
CA ASP A 400 -14.26 14.70 -11.05
C ASP A 400 -14.84 14.98 -12.45
N PRO A 401 -15.83 15.89 -12.57
CA PRO A 401 -16.47 16.19 -13.85
C PRO A 401 -15.51 16.83 -14.85
N SER A 402 -14.39 17.38 -14.37
CA SER A 402 -13.39 18.05 -15.21
C SER A 402 -12.57 17.08 -16.06
N LEU A 403 -12.60 15.78 -15.75
CA LEU A 403 -11.98 14.72 -16.57
C LEU A 403 -12.78 14.44 -17.87
N GLY A 404 -13.92 15.10 -18.05
CA GLY A 404 -14.69 15.12 -19.28
C GLY A 404 -15.62 13.91 -19.44
N PRO A 405 -16.68 14.02 -20.26
CA PRO A 405 -17.75 13.01 -20.39
C PRO A 405 -17.35 11.72 -21.13
N ARG A 406 -16.08 11.29 -21.10
CA ARG A 406 -15.57 10.23 -21.97
C ARG A 406 -15.46 8.82 -21.39
N ASP A 407 -15.48 8.61 -20.08
CA ASP A 407 -15.44 7.24 -19.55
C ASP A 407 -16.84 6.77 -19.10
N MET A 408 -17.63 6.29 -20.07
CA MET A 408 -18.79 5.42 -19.80
C MET A 408 -18.41 4.27 -18.82
N HIS A 409 -17.14 3.87 -18.83
CA HIS A 409 -16.56 2.92 -17.89
C HIS A 409 -16.60 3.37 -16.43
N GLU A 410 -16.45 4.67 -16.11
CA GLU A 410 -16.50 5.18 -14.74
C GLU A 410 -17.92 5.10 -14.17
N GLY A 411 -18.93 5.50 -14.94
CA GLY A 411 -20.33 5.35 -14.54
C GLY A 411 -20.74 3.89 -14.34
N LEU A 412 -20.22 2.98 -15.18
CA LEU A 412 -20.42 1.54 -15.00
C LEU A 412 -19.71 1.01 -13.75
N ARG A 413 -18.48 1.46 -13.46
CA ARG A 413 -17.73 1.10 -12.25
C ARG A 413 -18.43 1.59 -10.99
N ASP A 414 -18.89 2.83 -10.95
CA ASP A 414 -19.67 3.36 -9.82
C ASP A 414 -20.96 2.56 -9.61
N ASN A 415 -21.73 2.33 -10.68
CA ASN A 415 -22.94 1.51 -10.59
C ASN A 415 -22.64 0.07 -10.12
N ALA A 416 -21.53 -0.51 -10.56
CA ALA A 416 -21.08 -1.82 -10.11
C ALA A 416 -20.70 -1.81 -8.62
N LYS A 417 -19.91 -0.82 -8.17
CA LYS A 417 -19.53 -0.63 -6.75
C LYS A 417 -20.76 -0.42 -5.85
N ARG A 418 -21.70 0.45 -6.23
CA ARG A 418 -22.96 0.65 -5.48
C ARG A 418 -23.84 -0.59 -5.46
N SER A 419 -23.93 -1.31 -6.57
CA SER A 419 -24.70 -2.55 -6.64
C SER A 419 -24.04 -3.67 -5.85
N ARG A 420 -22.71 -3.70 -5.78
CA ARG A 420 -21.94 -4.56 -4.88
C ARG A 420 -22.25 -4.22 -3.43
N HIS A 421 -22.11 -2.96 -3.03
CA HIS A 421 -22.42 -2.51 -1.67
C HIS A 421 -23.81 -2.94 -1.21
N ARG A 422 -24.85 -2.68 -2.03
CA ARG A 422 -26.23 -3.05 -1.69
C ARG A 422 -26.42 -4.56 -1.55
N ARG A 423 -25.73 -5.36 -2.36
CA ARG A 423 -25.79 -6.83 -2.29
C ARG A 423 -25.09 -7.33 -1.03
N SER A 424 -23.86 -6.90 -0.78
CA SER A 424 -23.11 -7.27 0.43
C SER A 424 -23.84 -6.83 1.69
N LEU A 425 -24.42 -5.62 1.71
CA LEU A 425 -25.21 -5.14 2.85
C LEU A 425 -26.44 -6.03 3.13
N ARG A 426 -27.21 -6.40 2.09
CA ARG A 426 -28.37 -7.28 2.25
C ARG A 426 -27.98 -8.67 2.73
N ALA A 427 -26.94 -9.25 2.12
CA ALA A 427 -26.45 -10.57 2.48
C ALA A 427 -25.94 -10.61 3.92
N LEU A 428 -25.13 -9.62 4.32
CA LEU A 428 -24.64 -9.49 5.70
C LEU A 428 -25.78 -9.23 6.68
N THR A 429 -26.79 -8.41 6.33
CA THR A 429 -27.94 -8.22 7.22
C THR A 429 -28.79 -9.48 7.36
N GLN A 430 -28.89 -10.31 6.31
CA GLN A 430 -29.58 -11.59 6.38
C GLN A 430 -28.80 -12.60 7.24
N LEU A 431 -27.47 -12.62 7.15
CA LEU A 431 -26.62 -13.54 7.91
C LEU A 431 -26.39 -13.11 9.37
N LEU A 432 -26.15 -11.82 9.59
CA LEU A 432 -25.64 -11.26 10.85
C LEU A 432 -26.71 -10.48 11.64
N GLY A 433 -27.89 -10.30 11.05
CA GLY A 433 -28.90 -9.39 11.58
C GLY A 433 -28.59 -7.91 11.29
N GLN A 434 -29.30 -7.02 11.99
CA GLN A 434 -29.08 -5.58 11.83
C GLN A 434 -27.74 -5.18 12.45
N PRO A 435 -27.01 -4.22 11.84
CA PRO A 435 -25.79 -3.72 12.44
C PRO A 435 -26.10 -3.03 13.77
N VAL A 436 -25.27 -3.30 14.79
CA VAL A 436 -25.34 -2.64 16.11
C VAL A 436 -24.79 -1.21 16.08
N TYR A 437 -24.08 -0.85 15.01
CA TYR A 437 -23.67 0.51 14.70
C TYR A 437 -23.61 0.70 13.18
N SER A 438 -24.10 1.84 12.69
CA SER A 438 -24.03 2.21 11.28
C SER A 438 -23.80 3.71 11.13
N ASP A 439 -22.84 4.09 10.30
CA ASP A 439 -22.65 5.45 9.82
C ASP A 439 -22.35 5.46 8.31
N ALA A 440 -21.98 6.62 7.75
CA ALA A 440 -21.70 6.73 6.32
C ALA A 440 -20.48 5.90 5.86
N ARG A 441 -19.53 5.61 6.75
CA ARG A 441 -18.24 5.00 6.43
C ARG A 441 -18.17 3.53 6.80
N ILE A 442 -18.87 3.08 7.83
CA ILE A 442 -18.78 1.71 8.35
C ILE A 442 -20.10 1.18 8.91
N ASN A 443 -20.24 -0.15 8.90
CA ASN A 443 -21.23 -0.88 9.67
C ASN A 443 -20.52 -1.87 10.61
N ILE A 444 -21.03 -2.02 11.83
CA ILE A 444 -20.54 -3.01 12.80
C ILE A 444 -21.71 -3.95 13.12
N TYR A 445 -21.47 -5.24 12.95
CA TYR A 445 -22.40 -6.31 13.27
C TYR A 445 -21.89 -7.07 14.49
N ALA A 446 -22.81 -7.54 15.34
CA ALA A 446 -22.51 -8.34 16.52
C ALA A 446 -23.22 -9.70 16.41
N PRO A 447 -22.67 -10.66 15.64
CA PRO A 447 -23.34 -11.93 15.39
C PRO A 447 -23.62 -12.74 16.67
N PHE A 448 -22.93 -12.45 17.77
CA PHE A 448 -23.08 -13.12 19.07
C PHE A 448 -23.99 -12.37 20.05
N GLY A 449 -24.64 -11.29 19.60
CA GLY A 449 -25.52 -10.47 20.45
C GLY A 449 -24.79 -9.50 21.38
N ASP A 450 -23.50 -9.25 21.17
CA ASP A 450 -22.77 -8.21 21.89
C ASP A 450 -23.43 -6.82 21.68
N PRO A 451 -23.42 -5.95 22.70
CA PRO A 451 -23.99 -4.62 22.57
C PRO A 451 -23.21 -3.78 21.55
N SER A 452 -23.83 -2.68 21.11
CA SER A 452 -23.14 -1.68 20.30
C SER A 452 -21.87 -1.21 21.01
N PRO A 453 -20.72 -1.14 20.31
CA PRO A 453 -19.49 -0.66 20.94
C PRO A 453 -19.55 0.83 21.32
N CYS A 454 -20.56 1.57 20.83
CA CYS A 454 -20.82 2.96 21.23
C CYS A 454 -21.89 3.10 22.32
N ALA A 455 -22.36 2.01 22.95
CA ALA A 455 -23.50 2.07 23.88
C ALA A 455 -23.30 3.08 25.02
N ASP A 456 -22.07 3.20 25.52
CA ASP A 456 -21.72 4.03 26.67
C ASP A 456 -20.92 5.30 26.31
N VAL A 457 -20.72 5.59 25.01
CA VAL A 457 -19.91 6.73 24.56
C VAL A 457 -20.57 7.47 23.41
N GLU A 458 -20.73 8.78 23.57
CA GLU A 458 -21.22 9.65 22.51
C GLU A 458 -20.10 9.99 21.52
N ILE A 459 -20.08 9.28 20.38
CA ILE A 459 -19.19 9.57 19.26
C ILE A 459 -20.03 10.05 18.08
N ALA A 460 -19.76 11.25 17.60
CA ALA A 460 -20.44 11.79 16.42
C ALA A 460 -20.22 10.86 15.20
N PRO A 461 -21.30 10.37 14.55
CA PRO A 461 -21.18 9.47 13.41
C PRO A 461 -20.62 10.21 12.19
N ASN A 462 -19.85 9.51 11.36
CA ASN A 462 -19.43 10.10 10.09
C ASN A 462 -20.65 10.27 9.17
N ARG A 463 -20.83 11.49 8.66
CA ARG A 463 -21.95 11.85 7.76
C ARG A 463 -21.63 11.69 6.28
N VAL A 464 -20.36 11.52 5.94
CA VAL A 464 -19.87 11.47 4.56
C VAL A 464 -18.95 10.27 4.42
N ALA A 465 -19.23 9.44 3.42
CA ALA A 465 -18.31 8.40 2.97
C ALA A 465 -17.21 9.04 2.12
N VAL A 466 -15.95 8.69 2.39
CA VAL A 466 -14.79 9.27 1.71
C VAL A 466 -14.28 8.40 0.56
N GLY A 467 -14.73 7.14 0.50
CA GLY A 467 -14.19 6.15 -0.43
C GLY A 467 -12.83 5.65 0.02
N THR A 468 -12.54 4.35 -0.14
CA THR A 468 -11.16 3.86 -0.03
C THR A 468 -10.52 3.80 -1.41
N GLN A 469 -9.25 4.18 -1.46
CA GLN A 469 -8.48 4.13 -2.69
C GLN A 469 -7.92 2.73 -2.87
N GLU A 470 -8.70 1.87 -3.49
CA GLU A 470 -8.18 0.64 -4.07
C GLU A 470 -8.40 0.66 -5.57
N ASP A 471 -7.29 0.62 -6.29
CA ASP A 471 -7.30 0.11 -7.65
C ASP A 471 -7.55 -1.41 -7.51
N ILE A 472 -8.80 -1.81 -7.22
CA ILE A 472 -9.24 -3.14 -7.64
C ILE A 472 -9.04 -3.08 -9.14
N GLU A 473 -8.01 -3.75 -9.65
CA GLU A 473 -7.81 -3.91 -11.09
C GLU A 473 -9.09 -4.54 -11.62
N VAL A 474 -9.99 -3.70 -12.12
CA VAL A 474 -11.22 -4.10 -12.80
C VAL A 474 -10.87 -4.94 -14.04
N ASP A 475 -9.60 -5.00 -14.44
CA ASP A 475 -9.12 -5.91 -15.48
C ASP A 475 -9.15 -7.38 -15.05
N VAL A 476 -9.11 -7.70 -13.75
CA VAL A 476 -9.44 -9.06 -13.27
C VAL A 476 -10.93 -9.36 -13.51
N VAL A 477 -11.82 -8.39 -13.28
CA VAL A 477 -13.26 -8.51 -13.58
C VAL A 477 -13.53 -8.55 -15.09
N ALA A 478 -12.72 -7.86 -15.91
CA ALA A 478 -12.80 -7.94 -17.38
C ALA A 478 -12.30 -9.29 -17.92
N SER A 479 -11.44 -9.99 -17.18
CA SER A 479 -10.98 -11.35 -17.50
C SER A 479 -11.95 -12.46 -17.07
N LEU A 480 -12.94 -12.16 -16.22
CA LEU A 480 -14.04 -13.07 -15.84
C LEU A 480 -15.20 -13.10 -16.87
N LYS A 481 -14.90 -12.93 -18.17
CA LYS A 481 -15.88 -13.12 -19.23
C LYS A 481 -16.18 -14.60 -19.45
N GLY A 482 -17.07 -15.15 -18.63
CA GLY A 482 -17.94 -16.24 -19.07
C GLY A 482 -18.87 -15.76 -20.20
N PRO A 483 -19.17 -16.59 -21.20
CA PRO A 483 -20.03 -16.22 -22.32
C PRO A 483 -21.49 -16.20 -21.86
N GLY A 484 -21.98 -15.07 -21.36
CA GLY A 484 -23.43 -14.88 -21.22
C GLY A 484 -23.88 -13.97 -20.08
N ASN A 485 -23.61 -12.66 -20.16
CA ASN A 485 -24.39 -11.70 -19.39
C ASN A 485 -24.71 -10.46 -20.23
N VAL A 486 -25.95 -10.44 -20.73
CA VAL A 486 -26.58 -9.36 -21.49
C VAL A 486 -26.96 -8.24 -20.51
N LEU A 487 -26.29 -7.09 -20.60
CA LEU A 487 -26.62 -5.89 -19.84
C LEU A 487 -27.99 -5.32 -20.28
N ARG A 488 -29.03 -5.48 -19.46
CA ARG A 488 -30.26 -4.66 -19.56
C ARG A 488 -29.99 -3.27 -19.00
N ARG A 489 -30.29 -2.22 -19.79
CA ARG A 489 -30.28 -0.81 -19.36
C ARG A 489 -31.22 -0.63 -18.17
N LEU A 490 -30.67 -0.23 -17.02
CA LEU A 490 -31.44 0.27 -15.88
C LEU A 490 -31.42 1.80 -15.89
N TRP A 491 -32.62 2.36 -15.73
CA TRP A 491 -33.01 3.77 -15.81
C TRP A 491 -32.29 4.68 -14.79
N ILE A 492 -32.00 5.93 -15.17
CA ILE A 492 -31.30 6.94 -14.36
C ILE A 492 -32.32 7.95 -13.81
N GLY A 493 -32.49 7.97 -12.49
CA GLY A 493 -33.23 9.00 -11.74
C GLY A 493 -32.88 8.95 -10.24
N PRO A 494 -33.13 10.01 -9.46
CA PRO A 494 -32.70 10.11 -8.06
C PRO A 494 -33.54 9.19 -7.16
N VAL A 495 -32.90 8.19 -6.56
CA VAL A 495 -33.47 7.30 -5.54
C VAL A 495 -32.55 7.30 -4.31
N ASN A 496 -33.12 7.07 -3.13
CA ASN A 496 -32.34 6.91 -1.90
C ASN A 496 -31.59 5.56 -1.86
N GLU A 497 -30.83 5.30 -0.80
CA GLU A 497 -29.99 4.10 -0.64
C GLU A 497 -30.77 2.76 -0.69
N TRP A 498 -32.10 2.81 -0.57
CA TRP A 498 -33.02 1.67 -0.67
C TRP A 498 -33.81 1.60 -1.98
N GLY A 499 -33.63 2.52 -2.92
CA GLY A 499 -34.28 2.49 -4.23
C GLY A 499 -35.70 3.09 -4.28
N LYS A 500 -36.13 3.84 -3.26
CA LYS A 500 -37.41 4.59 -3.24
C LYS A 500 -37.19 6.06 -3.65
N ARG A 501 -38.22 6.71 -4.21
CA ARG A 501 -38.20 8.17 -4.45
C ARG A 501 -38.32 8.88 -3.10
N TRP A 502 -37.60 9.99 -2.94
CA TRP A 502 -37.61 10.80 -1.72
C TRP A 502 -39.00 11.36 -1.36
N GLU A 503 -39.85 11.53 -2.38
CA GLU A 503 -41.21 12.07 -2.26
C GLU A 503 -42.21 11.04 -1.71
N ASP A 504 -41.87 9.75 -1.69
CA ASP A 504 -42.76 8.63 -1.32
C ASP A 504 -42.53 8.13 0.12
N LEU A 505 -41.69 8.81 0.92
CA LEU A 505 -41.52 8.49 2.33
C LEU A 505 -42.55 9.28 3.15
N PRO A 506 -43.43 8.63 3.94
CA PRO A 506 -44.18 9.35 4.94
C PRO A 506 -43.19 10.01 5.92
N ALA A 507 -43.47 11.25 6.32
CA ALA A 507 -42.74 11.90 7.41
C ALA A 507 -42.72 10.96 8.61
N ALA A 508 -41.57 10.85 9.29
CA ALA A 508 -41.37 9.93 10.40
C ALA A 508 -42.53 10.02 11.40
N GLU A 509 -43.41 9.00 11.40
CA GLU A 509 -44.44 8.88 12.42
C GLU A 509 -43.75 8.57 13.74
N GLU A 510 -44.09 9.35 14.77
CA GLU A 510 -43.75 9.05 16.15
C GLU A 510 -44.19 7.60 16.47
N PRO A 511 -43.38 6.85 17.24
CA PRO A 511 -43.74 5.49 17.61
C PRO A 511 -45.13 5.50 18.28
N PRO A 512 -46.04 4.59 17.90
CA PRO A 512 -47.39 4.58 18.45
C PRO A 512 -47.34 4.44 19.97
N ALA A 513 -48.08 5.32 20.66
CA ALA A 513 -48.26 5.24 22.10
C ALA A 513 -48.77 3.84 22.46
N LYS A 514 -48.11 3.17 23.42
CA LYS A 514 -48.48 1.85 23.93
C LYS A 514 -49.98 1.84 24.27
N GLU A 515 -50.76 1.04 23.56
CA GLU A 515 -52.14 0.73 23.93
C GLU A 515 -52.17 0.10 25.33
N PRO A 516 -53.07 0.53 26.22
CA PRO A 516 -53.25 -0.13 27.51
C PRO A 516 -53.82 -1.54 27.29
N PRO A 517 -53.45 -2.52 28.14
CA PRO A 517 -53.84 -3.91 27.96
C PRO A 517 -55.36 -4.07 27.96
N ALA A 518 -55.84 -4.84 26.98
CA ALA A 518 -57.26 -5.17 26.81
C ALA A 518 -57.82 -5.83 28.08
N LYS A 519 -58.97 -5.32 28.55
CA LYS A 519 -59.74 -5.92 29.64
C LYS A 519 -60.21 -7.31 29.25
N ALA A 520 -60.05 -8.27 30.15
CA ALA A 520 -60.57 -9.62 30.02
C ALA A 520 -62.11 -9.60 29.82
N PRO A 521 -62.65 -10.51 29.00
CA PRO A 521 -64.10 -10.59 28.76
C PRO A 521 -64.85 -11.02 30.04
N PRO A 522 -66.08 -10.54 30.26
CA PRO A 522 -66.88 -10.91 31.41
C PRO A 522 -67.35 -12.37 31.29
N GLU A 523 -67.24 -13.12 32.39
CA GLU A 523 -67.86 -14.43 32.55
C GLU A 523 -69.39 -14.28 32.47
N ALA A 524 -70.02 -15.12 31.65
CA ALA A 524 -71.47 -15.18 31.47
C ALA A 524 -72.12 -16.00 32.61
N PRO A 525 -73.39 -15.72 32.98
CA PRO A 525 -74.07 -16.30 34.15
C PRO A 525 -74.45 -17.78 34.02
#